data_AF-A0A0A2ESY1-F1
#
_entry.id   AF-A0A0A2ESY1-F1
#
_cell.length_a   1.000
_cell.length_b   1.000
_cell.length_c   1.000
_cell.angle_alpha   90.00
_cell.angle_beta   90.00
_cell.angle_gamma   90.00
#
_symmetry.space_group_name_H-M   'P 1'
#
loop_
_entity.id
_entity.type
_entity.pdbx_description
1 polymer ?
#
loop_
_entity_poly.entity_id
_entity_poly.type
_entity_poly.pdbx_seq_one_letter_code
_entity_poly.pdbx_strand_id
1 'polypeptide(L)'
;SLFDQLFVDDIHMITRIKKNMKNSLMHLYDKVLLRKRALIETVNDMLKNVCQIEHTRHRSVNNFLSNLISGLIAYNFLPKKPELNIEIVRKPKLPTCA
;
A
#
# COMPACT_ATOMS: atom_id res chain seq x y z
N SER A 1 -5.78 12.88 -17.39
CA SER A 1 -6.44 11.59 -17.03
C SER A 1 -6.63 11.57 -15.52
N LEU A 2 -7.46 10.68 -14.95
CA LEU A 2 -7.61 10.61 -13.49
C LEU A 2 -6.26 10.42 -12.77
N PHE A 3 -5.38 9.62 -13.37
CA PHE A 3 -4.01 9.45 -12.86
C PHE A 3 -3.26 10.78 -12.79
N ASP A 4 -3.31 11.58 -13.85
CA ASP A 4 -2.61 12.87 -13.90
C ASP A 4 -3.21 13.88 -12.90
N GLN A 5 -4.53 13.89 -12.73
CA GLN A 5 -5.21 14.79 -11.78
C GLN A 5 -4.80 14.45 -10.34
N LEU A 6 -4.88 13.17 -9.97
CA LEU A 6 -4.48 12.71 -8.64
C LEU A 6 -2.98 12.92 -8.41
N PHE A 7 -2.15 12.73 -9.42
CA PHE A 7 -0.71 12.97 -9.32
C PHE A 7 -0.39 14.45 -9.06
N VAL A 8 -1.13 15.37 -9.66
CA VAL A 8 -1.00 16.83 -9.38
C VAL A 8 -1.43 17.16 -7.95
N ASP A 9 -2.40 16.42 -7.39
CA ASP A 9 -2.86 16.56 -6.01
C ASP A 9 -1.97 15.77 -5.00
N ASP A 10 -0.77 15.34 -5.40
CA ASP A 10 0.15 14.50 -4.60
C ASP A 10 -0.44 13.14 -4.14
N ILE A 11 -1.48 12.65 -4.81
CA ILE A 11 -2.12 11.36 -4.55
C ILE A 11 -1.52 10.30 -5.48
N HIS A 12 -0.67 9.46 -4.93
CA HIS A 12 -0.02 8.37 -5.68
C HIS A 12 -0.93 7.15 -5.88
N MET A 13 -1.22 6.81 -7.14
CA MET A 13 -2.18 5.74 -7.47
C MET A 13 -1.48 4.39 -7.73
N ILE A 14 -1.60 3.44 -6.79
CA ILE A 14 -1.03 2.09 -6.90
C ILE A 14 -2.08 1.10 -7.42
N THR A 15 -2.28 1.04 -8.73
CA THR A 15 -3.30 0.16 -9.36
C THR A 15 -2.81 -0.51 -10.64
N ARG A 16 -3.44 -1.64 -11.01
CA ARG A 16 -3.20 -2.27 -12.33
C ARG A 16 -3.92 -1.47 -13.42
N ILE A 17 -3.29 -1.36 -14.58
CA ILE A 17 -3.88 -0.76 -15.77
C ILE A 17 -5.04 -1.65 -16.25
N LYS A 18 -6.24 -1.07 -16.35
CA LYS A 18 -7.45 -1.74 -16.84
C LYS A 18 -7.70 -1.44 -18.33
N LYS A 19 -8.56 -2.22 -18.97
CA LYS A 19 -9.06 -1.93 -20.33
C LYS A 19 -9.67 -0.51 -20.31
N ASN A 20 -9.22 0.36 -21.23
CA ASN A 20 -9.56 1.79 -21.35
C ASN A 20 -8.78 2.77 -20.45
N MET A 21 -7.80 2.32 -19.67
CA MET A 21 -6.86 3.23 -19.00
C MET A 21 -5.69 3.58 -19.92
N LYS A 22 -5.26 4.84 -19.89
CA LYS A 22 -3.99 5.24 -20.50
C LYS A 22 -2.85 4.62 -19.69
N ASN A 23 -1.87 4.04 -20.38
CA ASN A 23 -0.66 3.52 -19.73
C ASN A 23 0.14 4.70 -19.19
N SER A 24 0.28 4.80 -17.87
CA SER A 24 1.14 5.78 -17.21
C SER A 24 2.44 5.13 -16.74
N LEU A 25 3.51 5.92 -16.68
CA LEU A 25 4.77 5.49 -16.11
C LEU A 25 4.57 5.22 -14.61
N MET A 26 4.67 3.94 -14.23
CA MET A 26 4.55 3.47 -12.85
C MET A 26 5.93 3.09 -12.32
N HIS A 27 6.20 3.35 -11.04
CA HIS A 27 7.45 2.94 -10.43
C HIS A 27 7.62 1.41 -10.47
N LEU A 28 8.86 0.96 -10.70
CA LEU A 28 9.19 -0.47 -10.70
C LEU A 28 8.79 -1.15 -9.39
N TYR A 29 8.91 -0.42 -8.27
CA TYR A 29 8.51 -0.90 -6.95
C TYR A 29 7.01 -1.20 -6.88
N ASP A 30 6.16 -0.26 -7.31
CA ASP A 30 4.70 -0.46 -7.38
C ASP A 30 4.33 -1.63 -8.30
N LYS A 31 5.05 -1.79 -9.40
CA LYS A 31 4.87 -2.93 -10.31
C LYS A 31 5.15 -4.26 -9.62
N VAL A 32 6.16 -4.32 -8.75
CA VAL A 32 6.48 -5.51 -7.94
C VAL A 32 5.40 -5.74 -6.88
N LEU A 33 4.98 -4.70 -6.16
CA LEU A 33 3.89 -4.78 -5.19
C LEU A 33 2.58 -5.30 -5.81
N LEU A 34 2.21 -4.80 -6.99
CA LEU A 34 1.03 -5.23 -7.73
C LEU A 34 1.11 -6.68 -8.24
N ARG A 35 2.32 -7.21 -8.46
CA ARG A 35 2.55 -8.63 -8.77
C ARG A 35 2.44 -9.50 -7.51
N LYS A 36 2.80 -8.96 -6.34
CA LYS A 36 2.73 -9.64 -5.03
C LYS A 36 1.51 -9.18 -4.22
N ARG A 37 0.40 -8.89 -4.89
CA ARG A 37 -0.83 -8.32 -4.32
C ARG A 37 -1.40 -9.14 -3.15
N ALA A 38 -1.16 -10.45 -3.15
CA ALA A 38 -1.52 -11.35 -2.05
C ALA A 38 -1.00 -10.86 -0.69
N LEU A 39 0.20 -10.27 -0.62
CA LEU A 39 0.73 -9.73 0.65
C LEU A 39 -0.06 -8.51 1.12
N ILE A 40 -0.42 -7.61 0.20
CA ILE A 40 -1.26 -6.43 0.52
C ILE A 40 -2.63 -6.90 1.02
N GLU A 41 -3.21 -7.91 0.38
CA GLU A 41 -4.47 -8.51 0.79
C GLU A 41 -4.37 -9.16 2.17
N THR A 42 -3.27 -9.87 2.47
CA THR A 42 -3.02 -10.44 3.81
C THR A 42 -2.91 -9.36 4.88
N VAL A 43 -2.20 -8.25 4.63
CA VAL A 43 -2.13 -7.13 5.59
C VAL A 43 -3.53 -6.58 5.85
N ASN A 44 -4.32 -6.33 4.80
CA ASN A 44 -5.69 -5.85 4.94
C ASN A 44 -6.57 -6.84 5.70
N ASP A 45 -6.40 -8.14 5.47
CA ASP A 45 -7.13 -9.20 6.17
C ASP A 45 -6.79 -9.22 7.67
N MET A 46 -5.50 -9.13 8.04
CA MET A 46 -5.09 -9.03 9.44
C MET A 46 -5.62 -7.77 10.11
N LEU A 47 -5.58 -6.62 9.43
CA LEU A 47 -6.12 -5.40 9.99
C LEU A 47 -7.62 -5.54 10.26
N LYS A 48 -8.38 -6.10 9.31
CA LYS A 48 -9.82 -6.29 9.46
C LYS A 48 -10.17 -7.34 10.52
N ASN A 49 -9.59 -8.53 10.45
CA ASN A 49 -10.01 -9.69 11.25
C ASN A 49 -9.26 -9.80 12.58
N VAL A 50 -7.97 -9.46 12.63
CA VAL A 50 -7.15 -9.56 13.85
C VAL A 50 -7.21 -8.27 14.65
N CYS A 51 -7.03 -7.12 13.99
CA CYS A 51 -7.06 -5.82 14.66
C CYS A 51 -8.48 -5.23 14.75
N GLN A 52 -9.49 -5.91 14.19
CA GLN A 52 -10.90 -5.54 14.25
C GLN A 52 -11.16 -4.09 13.83
N ILE A 53 -10.42 -3.60 12.82
CA ILE A 53 -10.60 -2.22 12.34
C ILE A 53 -11.95 -2.03 11.65
N GLU A 54 -12.49 -3.09 11.05
CA GLU A 54 -13.80 -3.06 10.40
C GLU A 54 -14.89 -3.24 11.46
N HIS A 55 -15.31 -2.13 12.05
CA HIS A 55 -16.38 -2.12 13.03
C HIS A 55 -17.69 -1.65 12.39
N THR A 56 -18.75 -2.43 12.52
CA THR A 56 -20.06 -2.11 11.91
C THR A 56 -20.79 -0.93 12.57
N ARG A 57 -20.27 -0.39 13.68
CA ARG A 57 -20.94 0.63 14.53
C ARG A 57 -20.11 1.89 14.78
N HIS A 58 -19.57 2.50 13.73
CA HIS A 58 -19.00 3.84 13.87
C HIS A 58 -20.11 4.90 13.88
N ARG A 59 -20.58 5.26 15.09
CA ARG A 59 -21.59 6.34 15.26
C ARG A 59 -21.01 7.75 15.07
N SER A 60 -19.69 7.88 14.94
CA SER A 60 -19.00 9.14 14.65
C SER A 60 -17.67 8.88 13.93
N VAL A 61 -17.22 9.86 13.14
CA VAL A 61 -15.92 9.82 12.44
C VAL A 61 -14.76 9.79 13.43
N ASN A 62 -14.86 10.53 14.55
CA ASN A 62 -13.84 10.55 15.59
C ASN A 62 -13.63 9.16 16.22
N ASN A 63 -14.72 8.41 16.45
CA ASN A 63 -14.64 7.04 16.98
C ASN A 63 -14.12 6.04 15.95
N PHE A 64 -14.36 6.30 14.66
CA PHE A 64 -13.70 5.54 13.60
C PHE A 64 -12.19 5.78 13.60
N LEU A 65 -11.75 7.03 13.66
CA LEU A 65 -10.33 7.38 13.63
C LEU A 65 -9.57 6.83 14.85
N SER A 66 -10.15 6.91 16.04
CA SER A 66 -9.52 6.33 17.24
C SER A 66 -9.38 4.81 17.14
N ASN A 67 -10.41 4.11 16.63
CA ASN A 67 -10.35 2.67 16.40
C ASN A 67 -9.30 2.31 15.33
N LEU A 68 -9.22 3.09 14.24
CA LEU A 68 -8.23 2.90 13.19
C LEU A 68 -6.81 3.04 13.73
N ILE A 69 -6.52 4.13 14.46
CA ILE A 69 -5.20 4.37 15.06
C ILE A 69 -4.86 3.24 16.05
N SER A 70 -5.79 2.85 16.91
CA SER A 70 -5.61 1.74 17.85
C SER A 70 -5.30 0.43 17.11
N GLY A 71 -6.00 0.12 16.02
CA GLY A 71 -5.76 -1.08 15.21
C GLY A 71 -4.38 -1.08 14.55
N LEU A 72 -3.92 0.07 14.06
CA LEU A 72 -2.56 0.23 13.49
C LEU A 72 -1.48 0.06 14.57
N ILE A 73 -1.71 0.57 15.78
CA ILE A 73 -0.81 0.37 16.91
C ILE A 73 -0.76 -1.12 17.29
N ALA A 74 -1.91 -1.78 17.42
CA ALA A 74 -2.00 -3.20 17.73
C ALA A 74 -1.29 -4.06 16.67
N TYR A 75 -1.46 -3.73 15.39
CA TYR A 75 -0.76 -4.39 14.28
C TYR A 75 0.77 -4.33 14.43
N ASN A 76 1.31 -3.22 14.94
CA ASN A 76 2.75 -3.09 15.15
C ASN A 76 3.29 -4.06 16.21
N PHE A 77 2.47 -4.44 17.19
CA PHE A 77 2.84 -5.41 18.24
C PHE A 77 2.64 -6.87 17.83
N LEU A 78 2.10 -7.16 16.64
CA LEU A 78 1.94 -8.53 16.19
C LEU A 78 3.30 -9.21 15.96
N PRO A 79 3.47 -10.47 16.40
CA PRO A 79 4.76 -11.15 16.36
C PRO A 79 5.18 -11.58 14.95
N LYS A 80 4.23 -11.76 14.03
CA LYS A 80 4.49 -12.19 12.65
C LYS A 80 3.84 -11.22 11.68
N LYS A 81 4.68 -10.49 10.95
CA LYS A 81 4.26 -9.60 9.88
C LYS A 81 4.51 -10.30 8.53
N PRO A 82 3.65 -10.06 7.53
CA PRO A 82 3.86 -10.57 6.19
C PRO A 82 5.02 -9.81 5.58
N GLU A 83 6.04 -10.54 5.13
CA GLU A 83 7.26 -9.96 4.60
C GLU A 83 7.39 -10.30 3.12
N LEU A 84 7.84 -9.33 2.34
CA LEU A 84 8.24 -9.56 0.96
C LEU A 84 9.76 -9.70 0.91
N ASN A 85 10.25 -10.91 0.70
CA ASN A 85 11.67 -11.14 0.46
C ASN A 85 12.02 -10.66 -0.96
N ILE A 86 12.34 -9.37 -1.08
CA ILE A 86 12.89 -8.75 -2.29
C ILE A 86 14.31 -8.27 -1.98
N GLU A 87 15.30 -8.93 -2.57
CA GLU A 87 16.62 -8.35 -2.69
C GLU A 87 16.54 -7.18 -3.66
N ILE A 88 16.48 -5.96 -3.13
CA ILE A 88 16.70 -4.77 -3.93
C ILE A 88 18.18 -4.77 -4.30
N VAL A 89 18.51 -5.40 -5.43
CA VAL A 89 19.85 -5.31 -6.02
C VAL A 89 20.08 -3.84 -6.35
N ARG A 90 20.67 -3.10 -5.41
CA ARG A 90 21.23 -1.78 -5.67
C ARG A 90 22.36 -2.01 -6.65
N LYS A 91 22.10 -1.90 -7.95
CA LYS A 91 23.20 -1.78 -8.90
C LYS A 91 24.04 -0.58 -8.44
N PRO A 92 25.36 -0.73 -8.20
CA PRO A 92 26.21 0.41 -7.89
C PRO A 92 26.01 1.47 -8.98
N LYS A 93 26.04 2.75 -8.59
CA LYS A 93 25.97 3.87 -9.55
C LYS A 93 26.91 3.54 -10.71
N LEU A 94 26.35 3.46 -11.92
CA LEU A 94 27.17 3.34 -13.13
C LEU A 94 28.27 4.41 -13.03
N PRO A 95 29.54 4.10 -13.33
CA PRO A 95 30.58 5.11 -13.34
C PRO A 95 30.11 6.21 -14.28
N THR A 96 29.88 7.41 -13.73
CA THR A 96 29.74 8.62 -14.51
C THR A 96 31.08 8.81 -15.17
N CYS A 97 31.15 8.53 -16.47
CA CYS A 97 32.29 8.94 -17.28
C CYS A 97 32.33 10.47 -17.22
N ALA A 98 33.40 10.99 -16.59
CA ALA A 98 33.78 12.39 -16.66
C ALA A 98 34.47 12.66 -18.01
#